data_AF-A0A0R2VN89-F1
#
_entry.id   AF-A0A0R2VN89-F1
#
_cell.length_a   1.000
_cell.length_b   1.000
_cell.length_c   1.000
_cell.angle_alpha   90.00
_cell.angle_beta   90.00
_cell.angle_gamma   90.00
#
_symmetry.space_group_name_H-M   'P 1'
#
loop_
_entity.id
_entity.type
_entity.pdbx_description
1 polymer ?
#
loop_
_entity_poly.entity_id
_entity_poly.type
_entity_poly.pdbx_seq_one_letter_code
_entity_poly.pdbx_strand_id
1 'polypeptide(L)'
;MAIPAAAGLMKKDKEFVIYESSFSDIIGIVLFNYFTVHSEVSLGTSFLELRNLLLIVLVAVALALIVGIFIDKVSHHVKFVPILAFLLLAYGFGKYYHLSPLLLILLFGLILNNFLLLMRGPLVDLVSVTRLKTDLTQFKQIVAEAVFFARTFFFILFGYVADIYQMANTETIVIGTVIFIIIVIVRLLGLLLVDRQSVAPLVFFAPRGLITILLFISIPVQVKMDIMNEGLLLIVIFLSLLLLIWGSGTARSSGEG
;
A
#
# COMPACT_ATOMS: atom_id res chain seq x y z
N MET A 1 5.56 5.64 -2.69
CA MET A 1 6.43 6.58 -3.45
C MET A 1 5.78 7.96 -3.67
N ALA A 2 4.45 8.11 -3.50
CA ALA A 2 3.76 9.38 -3.73
C ALA A 2 4.03 10.44 -2.64
N ILE A 3 4.29 10.01 -1.40
CA ILE A 3 4.34 10.90 -0.22
C ILE A 3 5.49 11.93 -0.25
N PRO A 4 6.75 11.60 -0.64
CA PRO A 4 7.82 12.59 -0.78
C PRO A 4 7.71 13.44 -2.05
N ALA A 5 7.21 12.85 -3.14
CA ALA A 5 7.09 13.51 -4.45
C ALA A 5 5.99 14.59 -4.42
N ALA A 6 4.94 14.40 -3.61
CA ALA A 6 3.87 15.37 -3.38
C ALA A 6 4.24 16.50 -2.40
N ALA A 7 5.49 16.60 -1.93
CA ALA A 7 5.93 17.69 -1.06
C ALA A 7 5.96 19.06 -1.77
N GLY A 8 6.02 19.09 -3.10
CA GLY A 8 6.00 20.30 -3.92
C GLY A 8 4.63 20.69 -4.50
N LEU A 9 3.56 19.93 -4.20
CA LEU A 9 2.20 20.19 -4.69
C LEU A 9 1.40 21.07 -3.70
N MET A 10 0.43 21.84 -4.20
CA MET A 10 -0.51 22.59 -3.36
C MET A 10 -1.20 21.65 -2.34
N LYS A 11 -1.48 22.11 -1.11
CA LYS A 11 -2.01 21.28 0.00
C LYS A 11 -3.20 20.40 -0.40
N LYS A 12 -4.12 20.92 -1.23
CA LYS A 12 -5.31 20.22 -1.72
C LYS A 12 -4.96 19.00 -2.60
N ASP A 13 -4.01 19.16 -3.51
CA ASP A 13 -3.58 18.10 -4.43
C ASP A 13 -2.78 17.01 -3.70
N LYS A 14 -2.01 17.39 -2.68
CA LYS A 14 -1.28 16.45 -1.82
C LYS A 14 -2.22 15.55 -1.03
N GLU A 15 -3.27 16.12 -0.43
CA GLU A 15 -4.27 15.34 0.30
C GLU A 15 -5.01 14.38 -0.64
N PHE A 16 -5.42 14.85 -1.81
CA PHE A 16 -6.06 14.00 -2.82
C PHE A 16 -5.20 12.79 -3.21
N VAL A 17 -3.92 13.01 -3.54
CA VAL A 17 -3.00 11.93 -3.94
C VAL A 17 -2.78 10.93 -2.79
N ILE A 18 -2.69 11.40 -1.54
CA ILE A 18 -2.52 10.51 -0.38
C ILE A 18 -3.77 9.65 -0.17
N TYR A 19 -4.96 10.24 -0.23
CA TYR A 19 -6.22 9.50 -0.07
C TYR A 19 -6.45 8.52 -1.22
N GLU A 20 -6.24 8.97 -2.45
CA GLU A 20 -6.46 8.16 -3.65
C GLU A 20 -5.48 6.99 -3.73
N SER A 21 -4.20 7.21 -3.45
CA SER A 21 -3.20 6.12 -3.36
C SER A 21 -3.55 5.12 -2.26
N SER A 22 -3.94 5.60 -1.07
CA SER A 22 -4.28 4.70 0.05
C SER A 22 -5.52 3.87 -0.28
N PHE A 23 -6.56 4.49 -0.86
CA PHE A 23 -7.79 3.80 -1.23
C PHE A 23 -7.56 2.79 -2.36
N SER A 24 -6.77 3.15 -3.37
CA SER A 24 -6.39 2.25 -4.46
C SER A 24 -5.57 1.06 -3.94
N ASP A 25 -4.69 1.25 -2.95
CA ASP A 25 -3.93 0.15 -2.35
C ASP A 25 -4.86 -0.82 -1.60
N ILE A 26 -5.85 -0.29 -0.87
CA ILE A 26 -6.87 -1.10 -0.16
C ILE A 26 -7.69 -1.92 -1.16
N ILE A 27 -8.26 -1.27 -2.18
CA ILE A 27 -9.04 -1.94 -3.23
C ILE A 27 -8.17 -2.99 -3.93
N GLY A 28 -6.93 -2.64 -4.26
CA GLY A 28 -5.98 -3.55 -4.89
C GLY A 28 -5.75 -4.82 -4.07
N ILE A 29 -5.56 -4.68 -2.76
CA ILE A 29 -5.38 -5.83 -1.85
C ILE A 29 -6.66 -6.67 -1.76
N VAL A 30 -7.84 -6.04 -1.67
CA VAL A 30 -9.13 -6.75 -1.60
C VAL A 30 -9.40 -7.52 -2.90
N LEU A 31 -9.25 -6.88 -4.06
CA LEU A 31 -9.42 -7.52 -5.36
C LEU A 31 -8.39 -8.62 -5.57
N PHE A 32 -7.12 -8.39 -5.24
CA PHE A 32 -6.07 -9.40 -5.35
C PHE A 32 -6.39 -10.63 -4.51
N ASN A 33 -6.85 -10.43 -3.27
CA ASN A 33 -7.25 -11.54 -2.40
C ASN A 33 -8.44 -12.30 -3.00
N TYR A 34 -9.45 -11.60 -3.51
CA TYR A 34 -10.60 -12.21 -4.17
C TYR A 34 -10.20 -13.09 -5.37
N PHE A 35 -9.35 -12.56 -6.26
CA PHE A 35 -8.89 -13.28 -7.46
C PHE A 35 -7.87 -14.39 -7.18
N THR A 36 -7.07 -14.27 -6.11
CA THR A 36 -6.09 -15.32 -5.76
C THR A 36 -6.77 -16.55 -5.15
N VAL A 37 -7.89 -16.37 -4.45
CA VAL A 37 -8.62 -17.46 -3.78
C VAL A 37 -9.58 -18.19 -4.72
N HIS A 38 -10.06 -17.55 -5.80
CA HIS A 38 -11.08 -18.12 -6.69
C HIS A 38 -10.63 -18.16 -8.15
N SER A 39 -10.43 -19.37 -8.69
CA SER A 39 -10.34 -19.63 -10.13
C SER A 39 -11.72 -19.72 -10.82
N GLU A 40 -12.79 -19.95 -10.05
CA GLU A 40 -14.17 -20.03 -10.55
C GLU A 40 -15.13 -19.20 -9.67
N VAL A 41 -15.91 -18.33 -10.31
CA VAL A 41 -16.89 -17.44 -9.64
C VAL A 41 -18.19 -18.22 -9.44
N SER A 42 -18.53 -18.58 -8.19
CA SER A 42 -19.84 -19.17 -7.86
C SER A 42 -20.55 -18.39 -6.74
N LEU A 43 -21.88 -18.45 -6.67
CA LEU A 43 -22.67 -17.77 -5.65
C LEU A 43 -22.37 -18.29 -4.22
N GLY A 44 -21.92 -19.54 -4.08
CA GLY A 44 -21.55 -20.14 -2.79
C GLY A 44 -20.25 -19.57 -2.20
N THR A 45 -19.32 -19.13 -3.05
CA THR A 45 -18.04 -18.58 -2.59
C THR A 45 -18.20 -17.16 -2.03
N SER A 46 -19.20 -16.41 -2.49
CA SER A 46 -19.45 -15.03 -2.07
C SER A 46 -19.86 -14.91 -0.58
N PHE A 47 -20.57 -15.91 -0.02
CA PHE A 47 -20.94 -15.90 1.40
C PHE A 47 -19.76 -16.25 2.32
N LEU A 48 -18.88 -17.15 1.88
CA LEU A 48 -17.67 -17.53 2.61
C LEU A 48 -16.70 -16.34 2.69
N GLU A 49 -16.60 -15.55 1.62
CA GLU A 49 -15.79 -14.32 1.57
C GLU A 49 -16.32 -13.23 2.49
N LEU A 50 -17.64 -13.02 2.54
CA LEU A 50 -18.24 -12.04 3.45
C LEU A 50 -17.91 -12.39 4.91
N ARG A 51 -17.94 -13.68 5.25
CA ARG A 51 -17.54 -14.19 6.58
C ARG A 51 -16.07 -13.93 6.86
N ASN A 52 -15.18 -14.22 5.91
CA ASN A 52 -13.74 -14.00 6.06
C ASN A 52 -13.43 -12.51 6.27
N LEU A 53 -14.08 -11.63 5.50
CA LEU A 53 -13.93 -10.18 5.64
C LEU A 53 -14.43 -9.69 7.01
N LEU A 54 -15.58 -10.21 7.47
CA LEU A 54 -16.10 -9.91 8.81
C LEU A 54 -15.14 -10.36 9.92
N LEU A 55 -14.55 -11.56 9.79
CA LEU A 55 -13.55 -12.06 10.73
C LEU A 55 -12.30 -11.20 10.76
N ILE A 56 -11.79 -10.76 9.60
CA ILE A 56 -10.64 -9.86 9.53
C ILE A 56 -10.93 -8.55 10.28
N VAL A 57 -12.10 -7.95 10.06
CA VAL A 57 -12.50 -6.72 10.75
C VAL A 57 -12.58 -6.95 12.26
N LEU A 58 -13.21 -8.04 12.70
CA LEU A 58 -13.36 -8.36 14.12
C LEU A 58 -12.00 -8.55 14.81
N VAL A 59 -11.10 -9.30 14.19
CA VAL A 59 -9.74 -9.53 14.70
C VAL A 59 -8.93 -8.23 14.73
N ALA A 60 -9.03 -7.40 13.68
CA ALA A 60 -8.35 -6.11 13.63
C ALA A 60 -8.79 -5.19 14.78
N VAL A 61 -10.10 -5.12 15.05
CA VAL A 61 -10.67 -4.34 16.17
C VAL A 61 -10.18 -4.90 17.50
N ALA A 62 -10.24 -6.23 17.69
CA ALA A 62 -9.80 -6.87 18.93
C ALA A 62 -8.32 -6.59 19.21
N LEU A 63 -7.44 -6.75 18.21
CA LEU A 63 -6.02 -6.47 18.36
C LEU A 63 -5.75 -4.99 18.66
N ALA A 64 -6.45 -4.07 17.99
CA ALA A 64 -6.32 -2.64 18.26
C ALA A 64 -6.71 -2.29 19.70
N LEU A 65 -7.81 -2.85 20.22
CA LEU A 65 -8.24 -2.66 21.61
C LEU A 65 -7.20 -3.19 22.60
N ILE A 66 -6.70 -4.41 22.38
CA ILE A 66 -5.67 -5.01 23.24
C ILE A 66 -4.42 -4.13 23.28
N VAL A 67 -3.95 -3.67 22.12
CA VAL A 67 -2.79 -2.76 22.02
C VAL A 67 -3.02 -1.45 22.75
N GLY A 68 -4.18 -0.83 22.57
CA GLY A 68 -4.53 0.42 23.26
C GLY A 68 -4.46 0.27 24.78
N ILE A 69 -5.04 -0.80 25.32
CA ILE A 69 -5.01 -1.11 26.77
C ILE A 69 -3.57 -1.40 27.24
N PHE A 70 -2.81 -2.15 26.43
CA PHE A 70 -1.44 -2.52 26.77
C PHE A 70 -0.51 -1.30 26.84
N ILE A 71 -0.61 -0.36 25.88
CA ILE A 71 0.20 0.87 25.84
C ILE A 71 -0.09 1.78 27.05
N ASP A 72 -1.34 1.83 27.49
CA ASP A 72 -1.72 2.63 28.67
C ASP A 72 -1.08 2.09 29.95
N LYS A 73 -1.04 0.75 30.11
CA LYS A 73 -0.45 0.08 31.28
C LYS A 73 1.08 0.03 31.26
N VAL A 74 1.72 0.12 30.10
CA VAL A 74 3.19 0.09 29.98
C VAL A 74 3.77 1.46 30.36
N SER A 75 4.52 1.51 31.46
CA SER A 75 5.18 2.71 31.99
C SER A 75 6.59 2.97 31.41
N HIS A 76 7.08 2.11 30.53
CA HIS A 76 8.46 2.18 30.01
C HIS A 76 8.64 3.23 28.89
N HIS A 77 9.88 3.70 28.72
CA HIS A 77 10.30 4.74 27.77
C HIS A 77 10.19 4.33 26.28
N VAL A 78 9.99 3.04 25.97
CA VAL A 78 10.01 2.50 24.59
C VAL A 78 8.68 1.82 24.26
N LYS A 79 7.65 2.62 23.96
CA LYS A 79 6.26 2.15 23.77
C LYS A 79 5.88 1.76 22.34
N PHE A 80 6.77 1.98 21.37
CA PHE A 80 6.55 1.60 19.97
C PHE A 80 6.79 0.11 19.68
N VAL A 81 7.62 -0.56 20.50
CA VAL A 81 7.92 -2.00 20.35
C VAL A 81 6.67 -2.86 20.51
N PRO A 82 5.78 -2.63 21.50
CA PRO A 82 4.49 -3.32 21.57
C PRO A 82 3.65 -3.17 20.29
N ILE A 83 3.53 -1.96 19.75
CA ILE A 83 2.75 -1.74 18.51
C ILE A 83 3.32 -2.58 17.37
N LEU A 84 4.65 -2.60 17.21
CA LEU A 84 5.31 -3.42 16.19
C LEU A 84 5.11 -4.91 16.42
N ALA A 85 5.21 -5.39 17.67
CA ALA A 85 4.98 -6.78 18.02
C ALA A 85 3.55 -7.22 17.68
N PHE A 86 2.55 -6.40 18.01
CA PHE A 86 1.16 -6.67 17.66
C PHE A 86 0.88 -6.58 16.15
N LEU A 87 1.58 -5.71 15.43
CA LEU A 87 1.54 -5.67 13.96
C LEU A 87 2.05 -6.98 13.35
N LEU A 88 3.18 -7.51 13.85
CA LEU A 88 3.74 -8.80 13.43
C LEU A 88 2.84 -9.97 13.86
N LEU A 89 2.21 -9.87 15.03
CA LEU A 89 1.22 -10.84 15.49
C LEU A 89 -0.01 -10.85 14.59
N ALA A 90 -0.53 -9.69 14.19
CA ALA A 90 -1.61 -9.58 13.22
C ALA A 90 -1.24 -10.26 11.90
N TYR A 91 -0.03 -10.03 11.39
CA TYR A 91 0.47 -10.72 10.20
C TYR A 91 0.49 -12.24 10.36
N GLY A 92 1.09 -12.73 11.44
CA GLY A 92 1.20 -14.16 11.72
C GLY A 92 -0.16 -14.83 11.89
N PHE A 93 -1.08 -14.16 12.59
CA PHE A 93 -2.46 -14.60 12.75
C PHE A 93 -3.19 -14.68 11.41
N GLY A 94 -3.07 -13.62 10.58
CA GLY A 94 -3.66 -13.62 9.25
C GLY A 94 -3.16 -14.80 8.41
N LYS A 95 -1.84 -15.04 8.41
CA LYS A 95 -1.23 -16.15 7.67
C LYS A 95 -1.66 -17.53 8.17
N TYR A 96 -1.76 -17.70 9.49
CA TYR A 96 -2.15 -18.99 10.10
C TYR A 96 -3.61 -19.35 9.81
N TYR A 97 -4.52 -18.37 9.87
CA TYR A 97 -5.96 -18.58 9.62
C TYR A 97 -6.34 -18.48 8.13
N HIS A 98 -5.36 -18.45 7.22
CA HIS A 98 -5.57 -18.25 5.78
C HIS A 98 -6.39 -16.99 5.43
N LEU A 99 -6.38 -15.99 6.31
CA LEU A 99 -6.95 -14.68 6.05
C LEU A 99 -5.95 -13.84 5.27
N SER A 100 -6.41 -12.82 4.53
CA SER A 100 -5.51 -11.86 3.89
C SER A 100 -4.67 -11.13 4.95
N PRO A 101 -3.36 -11.44 5.11
CA PRO A 101 -2.57 -10.85 6.19
C PRO A 101 -2.35 -9.36 5.96
N LEU A 102 -2.23 -8.98 4.67
CA LEU A 102 -2.13 -7.60 4.21
C LEU A 102 -3.37 -6.78 4.62
N LEU A 103 -4.57 -7.32 4.38
CA LEU A 103 -5.82 -6.64 4.73
C LEU A 103 -5.97 -6.51 6.25
N LEU A 104 -5.59 -7.55 7.00
CA LEU A 104 -5.64 -7.54 8.47
C LEU A 104 -4.71 -6.49 9.08
N ILE A 105 -3.44 -6.44 8.65
CA ILE A 105 -2.46 -5.41 9.09
C ILE A 105 -2.99 -4.01 8.75
N LEU A 106 -3.50 -3.82 7.53
CA LEU A 106 -4.01 -2.53 7.08
C LEU A 106 -5.20 -2.06 7.94
N LEU A 107 -6.20 -2.92 8.15
CA LEU A 107 -7.36 -2.58 8.98
C LEU A 107 -6.95 -2.31 10.42
N PHE A 108 -6.06 -3.14 10.98
CA PHE A 108 -5.50 -2.91 12.31
C PHE A 108 -4.80 -1.54 12.41
N GLY A 109 -3.93 -1.21 11.46
CA GLY A 109 -3.23 0.08 11.41
C GLY A 109 -4.17 1.27 11.22
N LEU A 110 -5.22 1.11 10.42
CA LEU A 110 -6.25 2.14 10.20
C LEU A 110 -7.03 2.41 11.49
N ILE A 111 -7.47 1.36 12.19
CA ILE A 111 -8.20 1.47 13.46
C ILE A 111 -7.30 2.09 14.53
N LEU A 112 -6.03 1.65 14.61
CA LEU A 112 -5.07 2.17 15.57
C LEU A 112 -4.75 3.66 15.32
N ASN A 113 -4.64 4.08 14.05
CA ASN A 113 -4.46 5.48 13.70
C ASN A 113 -5.69 6.34 14.04
N ASN A 114 -6.87 5.75 13.97
CA ASN A 114 -8.16 6.38 14.24
C ASN A 114 -8.72 5.99 15.62
N PHE A 115 -7.86 5.61 16.57
CA PHE A 115 -8.29 5.05 17.86
C PHE A 115 -9.22 5.98 18.67
N LEU A 116 -9.16 7.29 18.42
CA LEU A 116 -10.07 8.29 18.97
C LEU A 116 -11.54 8.03 18.59
N LEU A 117 -11.81 7.52 17.39
CA LEU A 117 -13.17 7.16 16.95
C LEU A 117 -13.68 5.90 17.65
N LEU A 118 -12.78 5.00 18.01
CA LEU A 118 -13.10 3.75 18.71
C LEU A 118 -13.38 3.99 20.20
N MET A 119 -12.70 4.95 20.81
CA MET A 119 -12.88 5.34 22.22
C MET A 119 -13.89 6.48 22.39
N ARG A 120 -15.10 6.31 21.85
CA ARG A 120 -16.27 7.15 22.22
C ARG A 120 -17.17 6.37 23.19
N GLY A 121 -17.63 7.02 24.26
CA GLY A 121 -18.50 6.41 25.28
C GLY A 121 -17.74 5.87 26.51
N PRO A 122 -18.15 4.74 27.13
CA PRO A 122 -17.61 4.27 28.41
C PRO A 122 -16.13 3.80 28.36
N LEU A 123 -15.55 3.73 27.15
CA LEU A 123 -14.16 3.33 26.92
C LEU A 123 -13.16 4.50 27.00
N VAL A 124 -13.64 5.75 27.11
CA VAL A 124 -12.80 6.96 27.18
C VAL A 124 -11.88 6.96 28.41
N ASP A 125 -12.36 6.44 29.54
CA ASP A 125 -11.62 6.41 30.80
C ASP A 125 -10.60 5.26 30.88
N LEU A 126 -10.63 4.33 29.91
CA LEU A 126 -9.79 3.13 29.94
C LEU A 126 -8.38 3.37 29.41
N VAL A 127 -8.18 4.40 28.57
CA VAL A 127 -6.88 4.69 27.94
C VAL A 127 -6.69 6.20 27.73
N SER A 128 -5.50 6.69 28.07
CA SER A 128 -5.12 8.09 27.86
C SER A 128 -4.84 8.40 26.38
N VAL A 129 -5.87 8.86 25.66
CA VAL A 129 -5.85 9.25 24.24
C VAL A 129 -4.64 10.12 23.86
N THR A 130 -4.28 11.10 24.69
CA THR A 130 -3.17 12.03 24.42
C THR A 130 -1.81 11.33 24.43
N ARG A 131 -1.59 10.37 25.34
CA ARG A 131 -0.33 9.61 25.40
C ARG A 131 -0.22 8.65 24.22
N LEU A 132 -1.30 7.95 23.91
CA LEU A 132 -1.38 7.05 22.77
C LEU A 132 -1.05 7.78 21.45
N LYS A 133 -1.56 9.00 21.24
CA LYS A 133 -1.25 9.78 20.04
C LYS A 133 0.25 10.10 19.89
N THR A 134 0.91 10.44 20.99
CA THR A 134 2.36 10.70 21.00
C THR A 134 3.16 9.44 20.66
N ASP A 135 2.82 8.32 21.29
CA ASP A 135 3.48 7.04 21.07
C ASP A 135 3.28 6.53 19.62
N LEU A 136 2.07 6.69 19.07
CA LEU A 136 1.78 6.39 17.68
C LEU A 136 2.56 7.27 16.71
N THR A 137 2.81 8.52 17.05
CA THR A 137 3.59 9.43 16.20
C THR A 137 5.05 9.00 16.13
N GLN A 138 5.64 8.63 17.27
CA GLN A 138 7.00 8.07 17.31
C GLN A 138 7.10 6.74 16.55
N PHE A 139 6.12 5.85 16.74
CA PHE A 139 6.04 4.59 15.99
C PHE A 139 6.00 4.84 14.47
N LYS A 140 5.18 5.77 13.99
CA LYS A 140 5.11 6.12 12.57
C LYS A 140 6.45 6.61 12.02
N GLN A 141 7.22 7.36 12.81
CA GLN A 141 8.52 7.85 12.38
C GLN A 141 9.51 6.69 12.19
N ILE A 142 9.61 5.80 13.17
CA ILE A 142 10.48 4.60 13.08
C ILE A 142 10.05 3.70 11.91
N VAL A 143 8.74 3.48 11.73
CA VAL A 143 8.23 2.70 10.59
C VAL A 143 8.54 3.40 9.27
N ALA A 144 8.43 4.72 9.18
CA ALA A 144 8.76 5.47 7.96
C ALA A 144 10.25 5.31 7.61
N GLU A 145 11.13 5.39 8.60
CA GLU A 145 12.57 5.13 8.43
C GLU A 145 12.82 3.68 7.99
N ALA A 146 12.23 2.70 8.66
CA ALA A 146 12.36 1.29 8.30
C ALA A 146 11.83 0.98 6.89
N VAL A 147 10.69 1.55 6.50
CA VAL A 147 10.13 1.42 5.14
C VAL A 147 11.02 2.08 4.10
N PHE A 148 11.68 3.19 4.44
CA PHE A 148 12.68 3.81 3.58
C PHE A 148 13.87 2.88 3.37
N PHE A 149 14.43 2.31 4.44
CA PHE A 149 15.51 1.31 4.33
C PHE A 149 15.08 0.10 3.50
N ALA A 150 13.94 -0.52 3.84
CA ALA A 150 13.42 -1.69 3.12
C ALA A 150 13.23 -1.40 1.62
N ARG A 151 12.75 -0.20 1.26
CA ARG A 151 12.61 0.23 -0.13
C ARG A 151 13.95 0.31 -0.85
N THR A 152 14.97 0.88 -0.21
CA THR A 152 16.31 1.00 -0.79
C THR A 152 16.92 -0.37 -1.04
N PHE A 153 16.89 -1.27 -0.05
CA PHE A 153 17.35 -2.65 -0.21
C PHE A 153 16.59 -3.38 -1.29
N PHE A 154 15.26 -3.23 -1.32
CA PHE A 154 14.41 -3.83 -2.33
C PHE A 154 14.85 -3.41 -3.74
N PHE A 155 15.07 -2.12 -4.01
CA PHE A 155 15.52 -1.67 -5.34
C PHE A 155 16.94 -2.13 -5.70
N ILE A 156 17.84 -2.20 -4.72
CA ILE A 156 19.20 -2.74 -4.93
C ILE A 156 19.13 -4.22 -5.31
N LEU A 157 18.39 -5.02 -4.54
CA LEU A 157 18.22 -6.45 -4.80
C LEU A 157 17.49 -6.71 -6.11
N PHE A 158 16.45 -5.91 -6.39
CA PHE A 158 15.71 -6.01 -7.64
C PHE A 158 16.59 -5.66 -8.85
N GLY A 159 17.42 -4.62 -8.75
CA GLY A 159 18.41 -4.28 -9.77
C GLY A 159 19.52 -5.32 -9.92
N TYR A 160 19.83 -6.08 -8.85
CA TYR A 160 20.79 -7.17 -8.90
C TYR A 160 20.25 -8.43 -9.58
N VAL A 161 18.99 -8.78 -9.31
CA VAL A 161 18.29 -9.92 -9.96
C VAL A 161 17.94 -9.60 -11.42
N ALA A 162 17.97 -8.32 -11.81
CA ALA A 162 17.58 -7.89 -13.14
C ALA A 162 18.42 -8.54 -14.26
N ASP A 163 17.77 -9.38 -15.06
CA ASP A 163 18.35 -9.93 -16.28
C ASP A 163 18.22 -8.92 -17.43
N ILE A 164 19.30 -8.18 -17.66
CA ILE A 164 19.41 -7.17 -18.73
C ILE A 164 19.20 -7.80 -20.11
N TYR A 165 19.56 -9.08 -20.30
CA TYR A 165 19.38 -9.77 -21.58
C TYR A 165 17.89 -10.06 -21.86
N GLN A 166 17.13 -10.46 -20.83
CA GLN A 166 15.68 -10.60 -20.94
C GLN A 166 14.97 -9.27 -21.17
N MET A 167 15.47 -8.18 -20.57
CA MET A 167 14.96 -6.82 -20.82
C MET A 167 15.25 -6.35 -22.25
N ALA A 168 16.40 -6.72 -22.82
CA ALA A 168 16.80 -6.31 -24.16
C ALA A 168 16.08 -7.09 -25.29
N ASN A 169 15.33 -8.15 -24.94
CA ASN A 169 14.51 -8.86 -25.91
C ASN A 169 13.41 -7.93 -26.45
N THR A 170 13.36 -7.78 -27.77
CA THR A 170 12.38 -6.95 -28.48
C THR A 170 10.94 -7.27 -28.09
N GLU A 171 10.62 -8.55 -27.87
CA GLU A 171 9.29 -8.98 -27.44
C GLU A 171 8.96 -8.42 -26.04
N THR A 172 9.87 -8.57 -25.07
CA THR A 172 9.72 -8.02 -23.72
C THR A 172 9.56 -6.50 -23.73
N ILE A 173 10.32 -5.78 -24.57
CA ILE A 173 10.23 -4.32 -24.70
C ILE A 173 8.87 -3.89 -25.23
N VAL A 174 8.39 -4.55 -26.29
CA VAL A 174 7.10 -4.19 -26.90
C VAL A 174 5.97 -4.46 -25.93
N ILE A 175 5.92 -5.66 -25.33
CA ILE A 175 4.85 -6.03 -24.39
C ILE A 175 4.91 -5.15 -23.14
N GLY A 176 6.10 -4.92 -22.57
CA GLY A 176 6.29 -4.04 -21.41
C GLY A 176 5.85 -2.60 -21.68
N THR A 177 6.14 -2.08 -22.87
CA THR A 177 5.71 -0.73 -23.30
C THR A 177 4.20 -0.65 -23.48
N VAL A 178 3.58 -1.66 -24.09
CA VAL A 178 2.11 -1.72 -24.27
C VAL A 178 1.41 -1.77 -22.91
N ILE A 179 1.87 -2.61 -21.99
CA ILE A 179 1.32 -2.68 -20.63
C ILE A 179 1.47 -1.34 -19.92
N PHE A 180 2.64 -0.71 -20.04
CA PHE A 180 2.87 0.61 -19.48
C PHE A 180 1.88 1.65 -20.03
N ILE A 181 1.65 1.68 -21.33
CA ILE A 181 0.66 2.57 -21.97
C ILE A 181 -0.74 2.27 -21.45
N ILE A 182 -1.14 1.01 -21.34
CA ILE A 182 -2.45 0.61 -20.78
C ILE A 182 -2.59 1.14 -19.35
N ILE A 183 -1.57 0.98 -18.50
CA ILE A 183 -1.57 1.47 -17.13
C ILE A 183 -1.78 2.99 -17.10
N VAL A 184 -1.07 3.73 -17.96
CA VAL A 184 -1.18 5.19 -18.07
C VAL A 184 -2.58 5.60 -18.58
N ILE A 185 -3.14 4.89 -19.55
CA ILE A 185 -4.48 5.17 -20.10
C ILE A 185 -5.55 4.91 -19.03
N VAL A 186 -5.51 3.75 -18.36
CA VAL A 186 -6.46 3.41 -17.29
C VAL A 186 -6.40 4.46 -16.17
N ARG A 187 -5.19 4.93 -15.84
CA ARG A 187 -4.98 6.01 -14.88
C ARG A 187 -5.60 7.33 -15.35
N LEU A 188 -5.36 7.70 -16.61
CA LEU A 188 -5.91 8.92 -17.21
C LEU A 188 -7.43 8.91 -17.20
N LEU A 189 -8.03 7.78 -17.59
CA LEU A 189 -9.49 7.58 -17.56
C LEU A 189 -10.05 7.68 -16.14
N GLY A 190 -9.40 7.03 -15.17
CA GLY A 190 -9.79 7.11 -13.76
C GLY A 190 -9.74 8.54 -13.22
N LEU A 191 -8.69 9.30 -13.53
CA LEU A 191 -8.58 10.71 -13.14
C LEU A 191 -9.65 11.57 -13.81
N LEU A 192 -9.92 11.36 -15.11
CA LEU A 192 -10.92 12.11 -15.86
C LEU A 192 -12.36 11.90 -15.34
N LEU A 193 -12.62 10.73 -14.75
CA LEU A 193 -13.91 10.37 -14.15
C LEU A 193 -14.10 10.94 -12.74
N VAL A 194 -13.02 11.11 -11.96
CA VAL A 194 -13.10 11.50 -10.55
C VAL A 194 -12.96 13.01 -10.34
N ASP A 195 -12.02 13.69 -11.00
CA ASP A 195 -11.86 15.14 -10.86
C ASP A 195 -11.21 15.78 -12.10
N ARG A 196 -11.90 16.77 -12.71
CA ARG A 196 -11.49 17.41 -13.97
C ARG A 196 -10.56 18.62 -13.81
N GLN A 197 -10.35 19.12 -12.59
CA GLN A 197 -9.74 20.46 -12.39
C GLN A 197 -8.22 20.45 -12.16
N SER A 198 -7.60 19.34 -11.74
CA SER A 198 -6.14 19.24 -11.49
C SER A 198 -5.47 18.08 -12.24
N VAL A 199 -5.84 17.86 -13.51
CA VAL A 199 -5.43 16.67 -14.28
C VAL A 199 -3.94 16.66 -14.63
N ALA A 200 -3.33 17.82 -14.87
CA ALA A 200 -1.99 17.89 -15.46
C ALA A 200 -0.85 17.47 -14.52
N PRO A 201 -0.80 17.85 -13.22
CA PRO A 201 0.26 17.38 -12.34
C PRO A 201 0.03 15.93 -11.88
N LEU A 202 -1.23 15.55 -11.61
CA LEU A 202 -1.56 14.31 -10.90
C LEU A 202 -1.34 13.02 -11.71
N VAL A 203 -1.38 13.08 -13.05
CA VAL A 203 -1.12 11.92 -13.91
C VAL A 203 0.32 11.41 -13.73
N PHE A 204 1.28 12.30 -13.48
CA PHE A 204 2.69 11.95 -13.33
C PHE A 204 3.08 11.49 -11.93
N PHE A 205 2.28 11.81 -10.90
CA PHE A 205 2.51 11.40 -9.52
C PHE A 205 1.77 10.10 -9.16
N ALA A 206 1.76 9.12 -10.07
CA ALA A 206 1.22 7.79 -9.81
C ALA A 206 2.37 6.76 -9.76
N PRO A 207 3.15 6.70 -8.67
CA PRO A 207 4.32 5.86 -8.65
C PRO A 207 3.94 4.40 -8.43
N ARG A 208 3.85 3.67 -9.55
CA ARG A 208 3.85 2.20 -9.59
C ARG A 208 5.26 1.74 -9.26
N GLY A 209 5.45 1.29 -8.02
CA GLY A 209 6.76 0.85 -7.54
C GLY A 209 6.62 -0.36 -6.65
N LEU A 210 6.72 -0.16 -5.34
CA LEU A 210 6.91 -1.27 -4.39
C LEU A 210 5.73 -2.25 -4.31
N ILE A 211 4.50 -1.78 -4.16
CA ILE A 211 3.33 -2.67 -3.95
C ILE A 211 3.03 -3.48 -5.20
N THR A 212 3.11 -2.88 -6.39
CA THR A 212 2.89 -3.61 -7.66
C THR A 212 3.89 -4.75 -7.83
N ILE A 213 5.15 -4.54 -7.45
CA ILE A 213 6.17 -5.59 -7.55
C ILE A 213 5.95 -6.66 -6.47
N LEU A 214 5.62 -6.26 -5.24
CA LEU A 214 5.30 -7.23 -4.18
C LEU A 214 4.08 -8.09 -4.52
N LEU A 215 3.05 -7.50 -5.11
CA LEU A 215 1.88 -8.23 -5.60
C LEU A 215 2.27 -9.19 -6.71
N PHE A 216 3.09 -8.77 -7.67
CA PHE A 216 3.59 -9.65 -8.73
C PHE A 216 4.41 -10.83 -8.20
N ILE A 217 5.33 -10.58 -7.26
CA ILE A 217 6.12 -11.63 -6.62
C ILE A 217 5.24 -12.59 -5.82
N SER A 218 4.13 -12.08 -5.26
CA SER A 218 3.16 -12.89 -4.52
C SER A 218 2.22 -13.72 -5.40
N ILE A 219 2.26 -13.56 -6.74
CA ILE A 219 1.45 -14.40 -7.65
C ILE A 219 1.99 -15.83 -7.61
N PRO A 220 1.14 -16.84 -7.29
CA PRO A 220 1.54 -18.24 -7.27
C PRO A 220 2.09 -18.67 -8.63
N VAL A 221 3.19 -19.44 -8.65
CA VAL A 221 3.87 -19.90 -9.87
C VAL A 221 2.92 -20.64 -10.82
N GLN A 222 1.89 -21.27 -10.28
CA GLN A 222 0.88 -22.03 -11.03
C GLN A 222 -0.02 -21.16 -11.92
N VAL A 223 -0.10 -19.85 -11.64
CA VAL A 223 -0.91 -18.87 -12.40
C VAL A 223 0.00 -17.93 -13.20
N LYS A 224 1.33 -18.08 -13.11
CA LYS A 224 2.26 -17.27 -13.90
C LYS A 224 2.25 -17.75 -15.35
N MET A 225 1.78 -16.87 -16.25
CA MET A 225 1.92 -17.08 -17.68
C MET A 225 3.38 -16.85 -18.08
N ASP A 226 3.92 -17.62 -19.05
CA ASP A 226 5.30 -17.48 -19.53
C ASP A 226 5.64 -16.07 -20.07
N ILE A 227 4.62 -15.35 -20.52
CA ILE A 227 4.71 -13.96 -21.00
C ILE A 227 5.07 -12.99 -19.84
N MET A 228 4.81 -13.39 -18.60
CA MET A 228 4.92 -12.56 -17.41
C MET A 228 6.26 -12.80 -16.71
N ASN A 229 7.33 -12.38 -17.39
CA ASN A 229 8.72 -12.54 -16.94
C ASN A 229 9.23 -11.35 -16.10
N GLU A 230 10.41 -11.52 -15.50
CA GLU A 230 11.06 -10.50 -14.67
C GLU A 230 11.52 -9.29 -15.50
N GLY A 231 11.94 -9.52 -16.76
CA GLY A 231 12.29 -8.48 -17.73
C GLY A 231 11.17 -7.48 -17.99
N LEU A 232 9.93 -7.96 -18.11
CA LEU A 232 8.73 -7.16 -18.35
C LEU A 232 8.44 -6.22 -17.19
N LEU A 233 8.53 -6.73 -15.95
CA LEU A 233 8.40 -5.91 -14.75
C LEU A 233 9.41 -4.78 -14.73
N LEU A 234 10.68 -5.11 -15.01
CA LEU A 234 11.77 -4.14 -14.99
C LEU A 234 11.51 -2.99 -15.97
N ILE A 235 11.03 -3.28 -17.18
CA ILE A 235 10.70 -2.26 -18.19
C ILE A 235 9.58 -1.36 -17.71
N VAL A 236 8.49 -1.91 -17.18
CA VAL A 236 7.35 -1.12 -16.67
C VAL A 236 7.77 -0.21 -15.52
N ILE A 237 8.62 -0.69 -14.61
CA ILE A 237 9.13 0.09 -13.47
C ILE A 237 10.07 1.19 -13.96
N PHE A 238 10.99 0.86 -14.87
CA PHE A 238 11.94 1.82 -15.41
C PHE A 238 11.22 2.97 -16.14
N LEU A 239 10.25 2.65 -16.99
CA LEU A 239 9.40 3.64 -17.67
C LEU A 239 8.59 4.48 -16.67
N SER A 240 8.07 3.87 -15.59
CA SER A 240 7.35 4.58 -14.53
C SER A 240 8.25 5.54 -13.76
N LEU A 241 9.50 5.17 -13.49
CA LEU A 241 10.49 6.04 -12.85
C LEU A 241 10.88 7.21 -13.75
N LEU A 242 11.06 6.97 -15.05
CA LEU A 242 11.31 8.04 -16.03
C LEU A 242 10.16 9.04 -16.10
N LEU A 243 8.91 8.57 -16.14
CA LEU A 243 7.73 9.45 -16.08
C LEU A 243 7.68 10.28 -14.80
N LEU A 244 8.02 9.68 -13.65
CA LEU A 244 8.04 10.39 -12.37
C LEU A 244 9.10 11.50 -12.37
N ILE A 245 10.31 11.21 -12.88
CA ILE A 245 11.38 12.21 -12.97
C ILE A 245 10.92 13.35 -13.87
N TRP A 246 10.34 13.05 -15.03
CA TRP A 246 9.86 14.04 -15.97
C TRP A 246 8.73 14.91 -15.39
N GLY A 247 7.75 14.29 -14.73
CA GLY A 247 6.63 15.00 -14.11
C GLY A 247 7.00 15.84 -12.88
N SER A 248 7.99 15.40 -12.10
CA SER A 248 8.48 16.20 -10.97
C SER A 248 9.26 17.44 -11.42
N GLY A 249 9.93 17.36 -12.58
CA GLY A 249 10.60 18.50 -13.22
C GLY A 249 9.62 19.56 -13.74
N THR A 250 8.52 19.14 -14.37
CA THR A 250 7.49 20.06 -14.89
C THR A 250 6.65 20.70 -13.77
N ALA A 251 6.36 19.97 -12.69
CA ALA A 251 5.60 20.50 -11.56
C ALA A 251 6.34 21.61 -10.77
N ARG A 252 7.68 21.59 -10.70
CA ARG A 252 8.46 22.67 -10.05
C ARG A 252 8.43 23.99 -10.84
N SER A 253 8.26 23.94 -12.17
CA SER A 253 8.20 25.12 -13.03
C SER A 253 6.87 25.89 -12.95
N SER A 254 5.79 25.26 -12.49
CA SER A 254 4.45 25.89 -12.41
C SER A 254 4.14 26.53 -11.05
N GLY A 255 5.03 26.40 -10.05
CA GLY A 255 4.89 26.99 -8.72
C GLY A 255 5.66 28.29 -8.49
N GLU A 256 6.36 28.80 -9.51
CA GLU A 256 7.12 30.06 -9.47
C GLU A 256 6.45 31.21 -10.27
N GLY A 257 5.16 31.08 -10.58
CA GLY A 257 4.35 32.10 -11.27
C GLY A 257 3.27 32.70 -10.38
#